data_AF-A0A091AZD5-F1
#
_entry.id   AF-A0A091AZD5-F1
#
_cell.length_a   1.000
_cell.length_b   1.000
_cell.length_c   1.000
_cell.angle_alpha   90.00
_cell.angle_beta   90.00
_cell.angle_gamma   90.00
#
_symmetry.space_group_name_H-M   'P 1'
#
loop_
_entity.id
_entity.type
_entity.pdbx_description
1 polymer ?
#
loop_
_entity_poly.entity_id
_entity_poly.type
_entity_poly.pdbx_seq_one_letter_code
_entity_poly.pdbx_strand_id
1 'polypeptide(L)'
;MTAMHPWRPDRADANEWRRPWKLLSLAIGMGWLLYGALNYSFGDWDVGISLLMGGLSYLLAPWSLRSLVLCWRERPRDWPLRSGMALFYGWLTVDGVYMLYHTALGHPTLRAENARTSAALFALCGALWFYRGSLRELVAELRNVRRQG
;
A
#
# COMPACT_ATOMS: atom_id res chain seq x y z
N MET A 1 -2.48 -24.97 7.59
CA MET A 1 -2.46 -23.51 7.87
C MET A 1 -1.21 -23.24 8.68
N THR A 2 -0.12 -22.86 8.04
CA THR A 2 1.12 -22.51 8.75
C THR A 2 0.85 -21.22 9.51
N ALA A 3 0.98 -21.26 10.83
CA ALA A 3 0.83 -20.09 11.68
C ALA A 3 1.90 -19.06 11.26
N MET A 4 1.48 -18.07 10.48
CA MET A 4 2.31 -16.93 10.12
C MET A 4 2.72 -16.22 11.41
N HIS A 5 4.02 -16.11 11.67
CA HIS A 5 4.50 -15.22 12.71
C HIS A 5 4.31 -13.78 12.19
N PRO A 6 3.35 -13.00 12.73
CA PRO A 6 2.77 -11.81 12.09
C PRO A 6 3.71 -10.60 11.99
N TRP A 7 4.98 -10.75 12.39
CA TRP A 7 5.93 -9.65 12.57
C TRP A 7 7.14 -9.70 11.63
N ARG A 8 7.43 -10.85 11.00
CA ARG A 8 8.62 -10.99 10.17
C ARG A 8 8.20 -11.25 8.74
N PRO A 9 8.60 -10.39 7.78
CA PRO A 9 8.50 -10.71 6.37
C PRO A 9 9.15 -12.09 6.17
N ASP A 10 8.35 -13.07 5.78
CA ASP A 10 8.85 -14.40 5.50
C ASP A 10 9.08 -14.59 3.99
N ARG A 11 9.58 -15.76 3.59
CA ARG A 11 9.75 -16.07 2.17
C ARG A 11 8.42 -16.04 1.41
N ALA A 12 7.29 -16.28 2.08
CA ALA A 12 5.97 -16.20 1.46
C ALA A 12 5.58 -14.74 1.17
N ASP A 13 6.01 -13.77 1.98
CA ASP A 13 5.80 -12.34 1.71
C ASP A 13 6.66 -11.86 0.53
N ALA A 14 7.89 -12.32 0.41
CA ALA A 14 8.74 -12.00 -0.74
C ALA A 14 8.17 -12.55 -2.06
N ASN A 15 7.61 -13.77 -2.03
CA ASN A 15 6.91 -14.34 -3.18
C ASN A 15 5.64 -13.54 -3.53
N GLU A 16 4.99 -12.96 -2.52
CA GLU A 16 3.79 -12.16 -2.71
C GLU A 16 4.08 -10.88 -3.50
N TRP A 17 5.18 -10.19 -3.20
CA TRP A 17 5.64 -9.00 -3.94
C TRP A 17 6.09 -9.30 -5.37
N ARG A 18 6.33 -10.56 -5.71
CA ARG A 18 6.76 -10.97 -7.07
C ARG A 18 5.62 -11.48 -7.92
N ARG A 19 4.38 -11.49 -7.41
CA ARG A 19 3.24 -11.96 -8.19
C ARG A 19 3.05 -11.09 -9.44
N PRO A 20 3.00 -11.69 -10.65
CA PRO A 20 2.96 -10.93 -11.90
C PRO A 20 1.83 -9.90 -11.96
N TRP A 21 0.64 -10.24 -11.44
CA TRP A 21 -0.49 -9.32 -11.45
C TRP A 21 -0.31 -8.13 -10.51
N LYS A 22 0.40 -8.30 -9.38
CA LYS A 22 0.70 -7.19 -8.47
C LYS A 22 1.71 -6.25 -9.10
N LEU A 23 2.78 -6.80 -9.68
CA LEU A 23 3.77 -6.01 -10.42
C LEU A 23 3.15 -5.29 -11.61
N LEU A 24 2.26 -5.93 -12.35
CA LEU A 24 1.52 -5.30 -13.44
C LEU A 24 0.64 -4.15 -12.94
N SER A 25 -0.13 -4.36 -11.87
CA SER A 25 -0.96 -3.29 -11.29
C SER A 25 -0.13 -2.13 -10.72
N LEU A 26 1.04 -2.42 -10.14
CA LEU A 26 2.02 -1.41 -9.73
C LEU A 26 2.54 -0.64 -10.94
N ALA A 27 2.93 -1.34 -12.01
CA ALA A 27 3.45 -0.71 -13.22
C ALA A 27 2.41 0.21 -13.87
N ILE A 28 1.13 -0.20 -13.89
CA ILE A 28 0.03 0.64 -14.38
C ILE A 28 -0.15 1.88 -13.50
N GLY A 29 -0.23 1.70 -12.17
CA GLY A 29 -0.38 2.81 -11.23
C GLY A 29 0.81 3.79 -11.28
N MET A 30 2.03 3.26 -11.28
CA MET A 30 3.25 4.06 -11.40
C MET A 30 3.32 4.75 -12.76
N GLY A 31 2.96 4.08 -13.84
CA GLY A 31 2.89 4.69 -15.18
C GLY A 31 1.94 5.88 -15.22
N TRP A 32 0.80 5.78 -14.54
CA TRP A 32 -0.13 6.91 -14.40
C TRP A 32 0.45 8.07 -13.58
N LEU A 33 1.13 7.76 -12.46
CA LEU A 33 1.77 8.79 -11.64
C LEU A 33 2.88 9.53 -12.40
N LEU A 34 3.72 8.79 -13.11
CA LEU A 34 4.82 9.34 -13.89
C LEU A 34 4.31 10.13 -15.10
N TYR A 35 3.29 9.62 -15.79
CA TYR A 35 2.63 10.37 -16.85
C TYR A 35 2.12 11.71 -16.30
N GLY A 36 1.47 11.70 -15.15
CA GLY A 36 0.97 12.91 -14.53
C GLY A 36 2.09 13.90 -14.16
N ALA A 37 3.14 13.43 -13.51
CA ALA A 37 4.30 14.24 -13.13
C ALA A 37 5.02 14.88 -14.34
N LEU A 38 5.00 14.23 -15.51
CA LEU A 38 5.67 14.73 -16.72
C LEU A 38 4.79 15.67 -17.55
N ASN A 39 3.46 15.56 -17.44
CA ASN A 39 2.52 16.30 -18.29
C ASN A 39 1.79 17.42 -17.54
N TYR A 40 1.64 17.32 -16.22
CA TYR A 40 1.03 18.35 -15.39
C TYR A 40 2.09 19.02 -14.53
N SER A 41 2.28 20.33 -14.72
CA SER A 41 3.29 21.13 -14.01
C SER A 41 2.83 21.54 -12.60
N PHE A 42 2.47 20.57 -11.77
CA PHE A 42 2.13 20.81 -10.36
C PHE A 42 3.40 21.01 -9.53
N GLY A 43 3.43 22.03 -8.67
CA GLY A 43 4.63 22.42 -7.92
C GLY A 43 5.08 21.41 -6.85
N ASP A 44 4.19 20.52 -6.43
CA ASP A 44 4.40 19.52 -5.38
C ASP A 44 4.25 18.07 -5.86
N TRP A 45 4.21 17.86 -7.18
CA TRP A 45 4.12 16.52 -7.76
C TRP A 45 5.11 16.36 -8.91
N ASP A 46 6.13 15.55 -8.65
CA ASP A 46 7.17 15.20 -9.61
C ASP A 46 7.44 13.68 -9.67
N VAL A 47 8.41 13.31 -10.49
CA VAL A 47 8.84 11.91 -10.66
C VAL A 47 9.42 11.33 -9.37
N GLY A 48 10.17 12.11 -8.60
CA GLY A 48 10.85 11.64 -7.39
C GLY A 48 9.86 11.25 -6.30
N ILE A 49 8.93 12.14 -5.99
CA ILE A 49 7.90 11.85 -4.97
C ILE A 49 6.99 10.69 -5.41
N SER A 50 6.69 10.59 -6.71
CA SER A 50 5.90 9.48 -7.28
C SER A 50 6.58 8.13 -7.06
N LEU A 51 7.89 8.03 -7.34
CA LEU A 51 8.66 6.80 -7.14
C LEU A 51 8.76 6.43 -5.67
N LEU A 52 9.02 7.40 -4.79
CA LEU A 52 9.15 7.16 -3.35
C LEU A 52 7.83 6.72 -2.72
N MET A 53 6.76 7.52 -2.85
CA MET A 53 5.47 7.22 -2.23
C MET A 53 4.79 6.01 -2.89
N GLY A 54 4.88 5.89 -4.21
CA GLY A 54 4.34 4.75 -4.94
C GLY A 54 5.06 3.44 -4.57
N GLY A 55 6.39 3.47 -4.49
CA GLY A 55 7.20 2.32 -4.06
C GLY A 55 6.91 1.91 -2.62
N LEU A 56 6.85 2.87 -1.69
CA LEU A 56 6.50 2.60 -0.30
C LEU A 56 5.07 2.06 -0.16
N SER A 57 4.12 2.58 -0.94
CA SER A 57 2.75 2.06 -0.96
C SER A 57 2.71 0.59 -1.37
N TYR A 58 3.51 0.18 -2.35
CA TYR A 58 3.61 -1.23 -2.76
C TYR A 58 4.05 -2.16 -1.64
N LEU A 59 5.03 -1.71 -0.84
CA LEU A 59 5.60 -2.51 0.24
C LEU A 59 4.72 -2.49 1.50
N LEU A 60 4.20 -1.32 1.86
CA LEU A 60 3.63 -1.06 3.18
C LEU A 60 2.10 -1.11 3.20
N ALA A 61 1.41 -0.74 2.11
CA ALA A 61 -0.06 -0.74 2.10
C ALA A 61 -0.70 -2.10 2.41
N PRO A 62 -0.30 -3.21 1.75
CA PRO A 62 -0.92 -4.51 2.04
C PRO A 62 -0.55 -5.02 3.44
N TRP A 63 0.64 -4.67 3.95
CA TRP A 63 1.06 -5.04 5.30
C TRP A 63 0.29 -4.24 6.35
N SER A 64 0.20 -2.91 6.23
CA SER A 64 -0.53 -2.05 7.16
C SER A 64 -2.01 -2.43 7.24
N LEU A 65 -2.68 -2.62 6.10
CA LEU A 65 -4.10 -3.01 6.10
C LEU A 65 -4.30 -4.39 6.74
N ARG A 66 -3.44 -5.37 6.43
CA ARG A 66 -3.51 -6.72 7.02
C ARG A 66 -3.30 -6.69 8.52
N SER A 67 -2.30 -5.95 8.99
CA SER A 67 -2.00 -5.78 10.41
C SER A 67 -3.21 -5.21 11.16
N LEU A 68 -3.85 -4.17 10.61
CA LEU A 68 -5.06 -3.58 11.19
C LEU A 68 -6.23 -4.57 11.22
N VAL A 69 -6.50 -5.27 10.12
CA VAL A 69 -7.58 -6.26 10.05
C VAL A 69 -7.36 -7.41 11.03
N LEU A 70 -6.15 -7.95 11.12
CA LEU A 70 -5.81 -9.02 12.07
C LEU A 70 -5.92 -8.53 13.51
N CYS A 71 -5.38 -7.34 13.82
CA CYS A 71 -5.48 -6.77 15.16
C CYS A 71 -6.93 -6.50 15.57
N TRP A 72 -7.77 -6.05 14.63
CA TRP A 72 -9.19 -5.84 14.85
C TRP A 72 -9.93 -7.16 15.17
N ARG A 73 -9.64 -8.22 14.42
CA ARG A 73 -10.33 -9.52 14.54
C ARG A 73 -9.84 -10.36 15.71
N GLU A 74 -8.54 -10.44 15.93
CA GLU A 74 -7.93 -11.40 16.85
C GLU A 74 -7.51 -10.78 18.18
N ARG A 75 -7.34 -9.45 18.24
CA ARG A 75 -6.87 -8.69 19.41
C ARG A 75 -5.74 -9.39 20.19
N PRO A 76 -4.62 -9.75 19.53
CA PRO A 76 -3.48 -10.35 20.22
C PRO A 76 -2.94 -9.42 21.31
N ARG A 77 -2.21 -9.94 22.30
CA ARG A 77 -1.71 -9.16 23.44
C ARG A 77 -0.98 -7.86 23.04
N ASP A 78 -0.28 -7.87 21.92
CA ASP A 78 0.51 -6.76 21.37
C ASP A 78 -0.24 -5.96 20.28
N TRP A 79 -1.56 -6.11 20.16
CA TRP A 79 -2.37 -5.40 19.17
C TRP A 79 -2.21 -3.87 19.18
N PRO A 80 -2.05 -3.16 20.32
CA PRO A 80 -1.93 -1.70 20.29
C PRO A 80 -0.64 -1.25 19.61
N LEU A 81 0.47 -1.93 19.90
CA LEU A 81 1.76 -1.66 19.26
C LEU A 81 1.69 -1.93 17.75
N ARG A 82 1.07 -3.05 17.36
CA ARG A 82 0.94 -3.43 15.94
C ARG A 82 0.06 -2.46 15.16
N SER A 83 -1.10 -2.10 15.70
CA SER A 83 -1.97 -1.09 15.08
C SER A 83 -1.24 0.26 15.01
N GLY A 84 -0.53 0.65 16.07
CA GLY A 84 0.30 1.85 16.09
C GLY A 84 1.36 1.86 14.98
N MET A 85 2.09 0.76 14.79
CA MET A 85 3.07 0.63 13.71
C MET A 85 2.42 0.67 12.33
N ALA A 86 1.29 -0.03 12.13
CA ALA A 86 0.57 -0.03 10.86
C ALA A 86 0.09 1.38 10.48
N LEU A 87 -0.43 2.13 11.45
CA LEU A 87 -0.84 3.52 11.30
C LEU A 87 0.36 4.44 11.06
N PHE A 88 1.46 4.26 11.79
CA PHE A 88 2.69 5.03 11.61
C PHE A 88 3.27 4.86 10.21
N TYR A 89 3.42 3.63 9.71
CA TYR A 89 3.92 3.38 8.36
C TYR A 89 2.94 3.85 7.27
N GLY A 90 1.64 3.77 7.55
CA GLY A 90 0.61 4.39 6.70
C GLY A 90 0.81 5.91 6.60
N TRP A 91 0.82 6.59 7.74
CA TRP A 91 1.06 8.04 7.82
C TRP A 91 2.40 8.45 7.20
N LEU A 92 3.48 7.72 7.49
CA LEU A 92 4.81 7.95 6.94
C LEU A 92 4.76 7.90 5.41
N THR A 93 4.05 6.92 4.84
CA THR A 93 3.95 6.77 3.39
C THR A 93 3.12 7.89 2.76
N VAL A 94 1.97 8.25 3.35
CA VAL A 94 1.01 9.16 2.71
C VAL A 94 1.32 10.64 2.92
N ASP A 95 2.00 10.99 4.01
CA ASP A 95 2.22 12.38 4.44
C ASP A 95 3.65 12.63 4.94
N GLY A 96 4.23 11.72 5.72
CA GLY A 96 5.57 11.91 6.27
C GLY A 96 6.66 12.05 5.20
N VAL A 97 6.67 11.16 4.21
CA VAL A 97 7.63 11.18 3.08
C VAL A 97 7.43 12.42 2.23
N TYR A 98 6.18 12.78 1.93
CA TYR A 98 5.84 14.00 1.20
C TYR A 98 6.40 15.24 1.90
N MET A 99 6.14 15.38 3.20
CA MET A 99 6.64 16.50 3.98
C MET A 99 8.16 16.56 3.96
N LEU A 100 8.84 15.44 4.24
CA LEU A 100 10.30 15.39 4.27
C LEU A 100 10.92 15.71 2.90
N TYR A 101 10.36 15.16 1.83
CA TYR A 101 10.83 15.36 0.47
C TYR A 101 10.76 16.84 0.06
N HIS A 102 9.59 17.48 0.22
CA HIS A 102 9.42 18.87 -0.18
C HIS A 102 10.11 19.85 0.77
N THR A 103 10.24 19.51 2.06
CA THR A 103 11.05 20.31 3.00
C THR A 103 12.52 20.32 2.58
N ALA A 104 13.05 19.17 2.17
CA ALA A 104 14.43 19.07 1.71
C ALA A 104 14.70 19.83 0.40
N LEU A 105 13.69 19.94 -0.48
CA LEU A 105 13.83 20.63 -1.77
C LEU A 105 13.34 22.09 -1.76
N GLY A 106 12.69 22.55 -0.69
CA GLY A 106 12.15 23.91 -0.58
C GLY A 106 10.96 24.18 -1.50
N HIS A 107 10.23 23.14 -1.91
CA HIS A 107 9.06 23.28 -2.80
C HIS A 107 7.81 23.76 -2.03
N PRO A 108 6.90 24.51 -2.68
CA PRO A 108 5.57 24.74 -2.12
C PRO A 108 4.83 23.40 -1.95
N THR A 109 3.93 23.32 -0.98
CA THR A 109 3.20 22.07 -0.68
C THR A 109 1.69 22.28 -0.60
N LEU A 110 0.93 21.32 -1.14
CA LEU A 110 -0.51 21.13 -0.94
C LEU A 110 -0.72 19.93 -0.02
N ARG A 111 -0.20 20.04 1.21
CA ARG A 111 -0.08 18.90 2.13
C ARG A 111 -1.42 18.25 2.46
N ALA A 112 -2.47 19.05 2.69
CA ALA A 112 -3.79 18.52 3.07
C ALA A 112 -4.47 17.78 1.90
N GLU A 113 -4.27 18.27 0.67
CA GLU A 113 -4.73 17.65 -0.57
C GLU A 113 -3.99 16.33 -0.80
N ASN A 114 -2.66 16.36 -0.72
CA ASN A 114 -1.84 15.16 -0.85
C ASN A 114 -2.21 14.12 0.20
N ALA A 115 -2.31 14.50 1.48
CA ALA A 115 -2.62 13.55 2.56
C ALA A 115 -3.96 12.85 2.32
N ARG A 116 -4.99 13.56 1.84
CA ARG A 116 -6.30 12.98 1.52
C ARG A 116 -6.23 12.02 0.33
N THR A 117 -5.65 12.47 -0.79
CA THR A 117 -5.54 11.67 -2.01
C THR A 117 -4.66 10.45 -1.80
N SER A 118 -3.50 10.63 -1.17
CA SER A 118 -2.54 9.56 -0.90
C SER A 118 -3.07 8.57 0.14
N ALA A 119 -3.83 9.00 1.15
CA ALA A 119 -4.51 8.07 2.05
C ALA A 119 -5.54 7.19 1.32
N ALA A 120 -6.34 7.77 0.43
CA ALA A 120 -7.30 7.00 -0.38
C ALA A 120 -6.60 6.00 -1.31
N LEU A 121 -5.54 6.43 -2.00
CA LEU A 121 -4.75 5.56 -2.87
C LEU A 121 -4.04 4.46 -2.07
N PHE A 122 -3.48 4.78 -0.89
CA PHE A 122 -2.84 3.81 -0.02
C PHE A 122 -3.83 2.76 0.48
N ALA A 123 -5.04 3.17 0.87
CA ALA A 123 -6.10 2.24 1.26
C ALA A 123 -6.53 1.33 0.09
N LEU A 124 -6.69 1.90 -1.11
CA LEU A 124 -7.03 1.16 -2.33
C LEU A 124 -5.93 0.15 -2.68
N CYS A 125 -4.67 0.56 -2.64
CA CYS A 125 -3.50 -0.29 -2.83
C CYS A 125 -3.47 -1.43 -1.80
N GLY A 126 -3.71 -1.10 -0.54
CA GLY A 126 -3.79 -2.06 0.56
C GLY A 126 -4.87 -3.11 0.31
N ALA A 127 -6.05 -2.70 -0.16
CA ALA A 127 -7.16 -3.59 -0.49
C ALA A 127 -6.87 -4.44 -1.74
N LEU A 128 -6.39 -3.81 -2.82
CA LEU A 128 -6.05 -4.49 -4.07
C LEU A 128 -4.98 -5.56 -3.85
N TRP A 129 -3.93 -5.23 -3.11
CA TRP A 129 -2.82 -6.16 -2.82
C TRP A 129 -3.04 -6.96 -1.53
N PHE A 130 -4.24 -6.90 -0.94
CA PHE A 130 -4.58 -7.69 0.25
C PHE A 130 -4.60 -9.19 -0.06
N TYR A 131 -5.15 -9.58 -1.22
CA TYR A 131 -5.26 -10.96 -1.64
C TYR A 131 -3.87 -11.56 -1.90
N ARG A 132 -3.66 -12.79 -1.38
CA ARG A 132 -2.37 -13.50 -1.45
C ARG A 132 -2.32 -14.61 -2.49
N GLY A 133 -3.35 -14.78 -3.31
CA GLY A 133 -3.40 -15.80 -4.35
C GLY A 133 -3.05 -15.27 -5.73
N SER A 134 -3.00 -16.19 -6.68
CA SER A 134 -3.01 -15.92 -8.11
C SER A 134 -4.41 -15.48 -8.57
N LEU A 135 -4.50 -14.81 -9.72
CA LEU A 135 -5.79 -14.45 -10.31
C LEU A 135 -6.65 -15.69 -10.63
N ARG A 136 -6.01 -16.83 -10.94
CA ARG A 136 -6.71 -18.10 -11.16
C ARG A 136 -7.41 -18.59 -9.90
N GLU A 137 -6.71 -18.53 -8.75
CA GLU A 137 -7.27 -18.89 -7.44
C GLU A 137 -8.40 -17.93 -7.06
N LEU A 138 -8.21 -16.62 -7.28
CA LEU A 138 -9.25 -15.62 -7.01
C LEU A 138 -10.54 -15.93 -7.80
N VAL A 139 -10.42 -16.21 -9.10
CA VAL A 139 -11.57 -16.56 -9.94
C VAL A 139 -12.23 -17.86 -9.48
N ALA A 140 -11.47 -18.86 -9.06
CA ALA A 140 -12.00 -20.11 -8.54
C ALA A 140 -12.77 -19.90 -7.22
N GLU A 141 -12.21 -19.13 -6.28
CA GLU A 141 -12.85 -18.78 -5.01
C GLU A 141 -14.15 -18.00 -5.23
N LEU A 142 -14.14 -16.99 -6.10
CA LEU A 142 -15.34 -16.20 -6.42
C LEU A 142 -16.45 -17.06 -7.05
N ARG A 143 -16.10 -18.03 -7.89
CA ARG A 143 -17.06 -18.99 -8.45
C ARG A 143 -17.66 -19.89 -7.39
N ASN A 144 -16.87 -20.31 -6.40
CA ASN A 144 -17.34 -21.16 -5.32
C ASN A 144 -18.28 -20.41 -4.37
N VAL A 145 -17.96 -19.16 -4.01
CA VAL A 145 -18.85 -18.32 -3.18
C VAL A 145 -20.20 -18.12 -3.87
N ARG A 146 -20.22 -17.85 -5.18
CA ARG A 146 -21.47 -17.71 -5.97
C ARG A 146 -22.31 -18.98 -6.08
N ARG A 147 -21.74 -20.16 -5.81
CA ARG A 147 -22.46 -21.43 -5.82
C ARG A 147 -23.03 -21.80 -4.45
N GLN A 148 -22.55 -21.16 -3.39
CA GLN A 148 -22.91 -21.44 -1.99
C GLN A 148 -23.89 -20.41 -1.40
N GLY A 149 -24.04 -19.25 -2.03
CA GLY A 149 -25.07 -18.26 -1.72
C GLY A 149 -26.17 -18.27 -2.75
#